data_AF-A0A8S3KBZ5-F1
#
_entry.id   AF-A0A8S3KBZ5-F1
#
_cell.length_a   1.000
_cell.length_b   1.000
_cell.length_c   1.000
_cell.angle_alpha   90.00
_cell.angle_beta   90.00
_cell.angle_gamma   90.00
#
_symmetry.space_group_name_H-M   'P 1'
#
loop_
_entity.id
_entity.type
_entity.pdbx_description
1 polymer ?
#
loop_
_entity_poly.entity_id
_entity_poly.type
_entity_poly.pdbx_seq_one_letter_code
_entity_poly.pdbx_strand_id
1 'polypeptide(L)'
;MQAAEQTEKDIDITRAEYVPVAVNTQILFFCVSDLANIDPMYQYSLEWFTNIFLTSIQSAPRADVLEKRIKNINEYFTFSLYCN
;
A
#
# COMPACT_ATOMS: atom_id res chain seq x y z
N MET A 1 9.82 -32.31 0.81
CA MET A 1 10.28 -31.27 1.75
C MET A 1 11.03 -30.16 1.04
N GLN A 2 12.05 -30.44 0.22
CA GLN A 2 12.83 -29.41 -0.49
C GLN A 2 12.01 -28.40 -1.33
N ALA A 3 10.96 -28.85 -2.03
CA ALA A 3 10.11 -27.94 -2.82
C ALA A 3 9.29 -26.95 -1.96
N ALA A 4 8.88 -27.36 -0.76
CA ALA A 4 8.14 -26.49 0.16
C ALA A 4 9.05 -25.41 0.76
N GLU A 5 10.27 -25.80 1.14
CA GLU A 5 11.27 -24.87 1.70
C GLU A 5 11.73 -23.82 0.68
N GLN A 6 11.85 -24.20 -0.60
CA GLN A 6 12.18 -23.24 -1.66
C GLN A 6 11.03 -22.25 -1.90
N THR A 7 9.78 -22.74 -1.93
CA THR A 7 8.59 -21.88 -2.11
C THR A 7 8.46 -20.86 -0.97
N GLU A 8 8.74 -21.29 0.26
CA GLU A 8 8.71 -20.40 1.44
C GLU A 8 9.74 -19.27 1.32
N LYS A 9 10.97 -19.60 0.93
CA LYS A 9 12.02 -18.60 0.68
C LYS A 9 11.63 -17.62 -0.42
N ASP A 10 11.07 -18.10 -1.52
CA ASP A 10 10.67 -17.24 -2.64
C ASP A 10 9.53 -16.29 -2.24
N ILE A 11 8.59 -16.75 -1.41
CA ILE A 11 7.51 -15.92 -0.84
C ILE A 11 8.10 -14.84 0.07
N ASP A 12 9.03 -15.20 0.96
CA ASP A 12 9.61 -14.25 1.90
C ASP A 12 10.46 -13.19 1.21
N ILE A 13 11.22 -13.56 0.18
CA ILE A 13 11.97 -12.62 -0.66
C ILE A 13 11.00 -11.65 -1.34
N THR A 14 9.97 -12.17 -2.00
CA THR A 14 8.96 -11.35 -2.67
C THR A 14 8.21 -10.45 -1.68
N ARG A 15 7.96 -10.92 -0.46
CA ARG A 15 7.32 -10.10 0.58
C ARG A 15 8.22 -8.94 1.00
N ALA A 16 9.50 -9.20 1.23
CA ALA A 16 10.48 -8.19 1.65
C ALA A 16 10.60 -7.06 0.62
N GLU A 17 10.50 -7.40 -0.66
CA GLU A 17 10.53 -6.46 -1.78
C GLU A 17 9.42 -5.39 -1.74
N TYR A 18 8.23 -5.72 -1.22
CA TYR A 18 7.10 -4.78 -1.15
C TYR A 18 7.00 -4.01 0.19
N VAL A 19 7.90 -4.26 1.15
CA VAL A 19 7.95 -3.54 2.43
C VAL A 19 7.94 -2.00 2.25
N PRO A 20 8.64 -1.39 1.27
CA PRO A 20 8.58 0.05 1.05
C PRO A 20 7.16 0.60 0.78
N VAL A 21 6.31 -0.18 0.09
CA VAL A 21 4.90 0.18 -0.12
C VAL A 21 4.15 0.15 1.19
N ALA A 22 4.34 -0.89 2.01
CA ALA A 22 3.69 -1.03 3.30
C ALA A 22 4.05 0.13 4.25
N VAL A 23 5.31 0.54 4.28
CA VAL A 23 5.76 1.69 5.08
C VAL A 23 5.09 2.99 4.64
N ASN A 24 5.01 3.26 3.33
CA ASN A 24 4.34 4.45 2.81
C ASN A 24 2.84 4.45 3.15
N THR A 25 2.16 3.31 2.96
CA THR A 25 0.75 3.16 3.30
C THR A 25 0.49 3.34 4.80
N GLN A 26 1.36 2.83 5.66
CA GLN A 26 1.27 3.01 7.10
C GLN A 26 1.35 4.50 7.50
N ILE A 27 2.32 5.23 6.94
CA ILE A 27 2.47 6.68 7.22
C ILE A 27 1.20 7.42 6.83
N LEU A 28 0.69 7.19 5.62
CA LEU A 28 -0.53 7.83 5.13
C LEU A 28 -1.77 7.50 5.96
N PHE A 29 -1.88 6.26 6.46
CA PHE A 29 -2.98 5.86 7.35
C PHE A 29 -2.99 6.68 8.64
N PHE A 30 -1.83 6.83 9.29
CA PHE A 30 -1.73 7.63 10.51
C PHE A 30 -1.96 9.11 10.24
N CYS A 31 -1.45 9.66 9.13
CA CYS A 31 -1.73 11.03 8.73
C CYS A 31 -3.24 11.30 8.59
N VAL A 32 -3.98 10.39 7.95
CA VAL A 32 -5.46 10.53 7.79
C VAL A 32 -6.16 10.37 9.14
N SER A 33 -5.72 9.42 9.97
CA SER A 33 -6.30 9.19 11.29
C SER A 33 -6.15 10.41 12.20
N ASP A 34 -5.02 11.11 12.10
CA ASP A 34 -4.75 12.32 12.89
C ASP A 34 -5.62 13.52 12.50
N LEU A 35 -6.23 13.53 11.31
CA LEU A 35 -7.15 14.60 10.88
C LEU A 35 -8.40 14.69 11.76
N ALA A 36 -8.84 13.56 12.33
CA ALA A 36 -9.97 13.51 13.25
C ALA A 36 -9.72 14.33 14.54
N ASN A 37 -8.44 14.56 14.91
CA ASN A 37 -8.08 15.41 16.04
C ASN A 37 -8.28 16.90 15.75
N ILE A 38 -8.35 17.30 14.48
CA ILE A 38 -8.62 18.68 14.06
C ILE A 38 -10.13 18.90 14.02
N ASP A 39 -10.86 18.01 13.34
CA ASP A 39 -12.32 18.03 13.27
C ASP A 39 -12.86 16.58 13.19
N PRO A 40 -13.81 16.18 14.05
CA PRO A 40 -14.42 14.84 14.02
C PRO A 40 -15.04 14.43 12.68
N MET A 41 -15.37 15.39 11.81
CA MET A 41 -15.88 15.12 10.46
C MET A 41 -14.86 14.37 9.57
N TYR A 42 -13.56 14.49 9.84
CA TYR A 42 -12.50 13.78 9.11
C TYR A 42 -12.20 12.38 9.66
N GLN A 43 -13.11 11.80 10.43
CA GLN A 43 -12.94 10.43 10.91
C GLN A 43 -13.27 9.41 9.82
N TYR A 44 -12.25 8.90 9.15
CA TYR A 44 -12.38 7.84 8.16
C TYR A 44 -12.19 6.45 8.79
N SER A 45 -12.85 5.44 8.22
CA SER A 45 -12.72 4.05 8.67
C SER A 45 -11.50 3.36 8.05
N LEU A 46 -10.97 2.35 8.74
CA LEU A 46 -9.92 1.49 8.19
C LEU A 46 -10.35 0.78 6.90
N GLU A 47 -11.63 0.39 6.82
CA GLU A 47 -12.20 -0.26 5.64
C GLU A 47 -12.19 0.69 4.43
N TRP A 48 -12.60 1.95 4.60
CA TRP A 48 -12.54 2.97 3.54
C TRP A 48 -11.10 3.14 3.03
N PHE A 49 -10.14 3.29 3.93
CA PHE A 49 -8.72 3.45 3.58
C PHE A 49 -8.19 2.21 2.83
N THR A 50 -8.53 1.02 3.30
CA THR A 50 -8.11 -0.25 2.70
C THR A 50 -8.69 -0.41 1.29
N ASN A 51 -9.94 -0.01 1.08
CA ASN A 51 -10.58 -0.06 -0.24
C ASN A 51 -9.85 0.85 -1.25
N ILE A 52 -9.44 2.06 -0.84
CA ILE A 52 -8.63 2.95 -1.70
C ILE A 52 -7.29 2.30 -2.02
N PHE A 53 -6.62 1.71 -1.02
CA PHE A 53 -5.33 1.05 -1.21
C PHE A 53 -5.41 -0.13 -2.19
N LEU A 54 -6.40 -1.02 -2.02
CA LEU A 54 -6.62 -2.17 -2.91
C LEU A 54 -6.94 -1.72 -4.34
N THR A 55 -7.81 -0.72 -4.49
CA THR A 55 -8.16 -0.13 -5.80
C THR A 55 -6.94 0.50 -6.46
N SER A 56 -6.07 1.14 -5.67
CA SER A 56 -4.83 1.76 -6.15
C SER A 56 -3.83 0.72 -6.64
N ILE A 57 -3.67 -0.41 -5.96
CA ILE A 57 -2.81 -1.51 -6.43
C ILE A 57 -3.32 -2.05 -7.77
N GLN A 58 -4.64 -2.22 -7.91
CA GLN A 58 -5.23 -2.77 -9.14
C GLN A 58 -5.11 -1.79 -10.31
N SER A 59 -5.32 -0.50 -10.06
CA SER A 59 -5.39 0.54 -11.09
C SER A 59 -4.03 1.15 -11.45
N ALA A 60 -3.04 1.09 -10.56
CA ALA A 60 -1.69 1.59 -10.83
C ALA A 60 -1.10 0.91 -12.07
N PRO A 61 -0.33 1.63 -12.91
CA PRO A 61 0.32 1.05 -14.08
C PRO A 61 1.23 -0.13 -13.73
N ARG A 62 1.07 -1.24 -14.45
CA ARG A 62 1.94 -2.42 -14.34
C ARG A 62 3.34 -2.09 -14.86
N ALA A 63 4.36 -2.75 -14.32
CA ALA A 63 5.74 -2.61 -14.78
C ALA A 63 6.49 -3.92 -14.55
N ASP A 64 7.38 -4.26 -15.48
CA ASP A 64 8.21 -5.47 -15.41
C ASP A 64 9.36 -5.31 -14.40
N VAL A 65 9.76 -4.07 -14.14
CA VAL A 65 10.75 -3.72 -13.12
C VAL A 65 10.03 -3.43 -11.80
N LEU A 66 10.36 -4.21 -10.77
CA LEU A 66 9.77 -4.11 -9.43
C LEU A 66 9.83 -2.69 -8.85
N GLU A 67 11.00 -2.04 -8.90
CA GLU A 67 11.18 -0.69 -8.37
C GLU A 67 10.22 0.31 -9.04
N LYS A 68 10.03 0.19 -10.36
CA LYS A 68 9.08 1.00 -11.11
C LYS A 68 7.64 0.66 -10.72
N ARG A 69 7.33 -0.61 -10.46
CA ARG A 69 6.01 -1.04 -9.99
C ARG A 69 5.69 -0.47 -8.61
N ILE A 70 6.63 -0.53 -7.68
CA ILE A 70 6.52 0.04 -6.33
C ILE A 70 6.26 1.55 -6.42
N LYS A 71 7.05 2.26 -7.24
CA LYS A 71 6.88 3.69 -7.47
C LYS A 71 5.48 4.01 -8.01
N ASN A 72 5.02 3.29 -9.05
CA ASN A 72 3.70 3.49 -9.63
C ASN A 72 2.58 3.29 -8.61
N ILE A 73 2.67 2.27 -7.75
CA ILE A 73 1.68 2.02 -6.70
C ILE A 73 1.66 3.16 -5.70
N ASN A 74 2.83 3.60 -5.22
CA ASN A 74 2.93 4.67 -4.23
C ASN A 74 2.40 6.00 -4.77
N GLU A 75 2.76 6.38 -6.00
CA GLU A 75 2.29 7.61 -6.64
C GLU A 75 0.77 7.58 -6.86
N TYR A 76 0.25 6.47 -7.40
CA TYR A 76 -1.19 6.33 -7.64
C TYR A 76 -1.99 6.34 -6.34
N PHE A 77 -1.51 5.62 -5.32
CA PHE A 77 -2.18 5.55 -4.02
C PHE A 77 -2.19 6.92 -3.32
N THR A 78 -1.05 7.61 -3.30
CA THR A 78 -0.94 8.94 -2.70
C THR A 78 -1.87 9.94 -3.38
N PHE A 79 -1.92 9.93 -4.72
CA PHE A 79 -2.83 10.78 -5.48
C PHE A 79 -4.29 10.42 -5.22
N SER A 80 -4.63 9.12 -5.24
CA SER A 80 -6.00 8.65 -5.01
C SER A 80 -6.49 9.01 -3.62
N LEU A 81 -5.64 8.88 -2.60
CA LEU A 81 -5.96 9.27 -1.23
C LEU A 81 -6.14 10.78 -1.08
N TYR A 82 -5.34 11.59 -1.79
CA TYR A 82 -5.43 13.05 -1.74
C TYR A 82 -6.70 13.60 -2.42
N CYS A 83 -7.15 12.97 -3.50
CA CYS A 83 -8.31 13.44 -4.27
C CYS A 83 -9.68 12.96 -3.75
N ASN A 84 -9.71 11.97 -2.84
CA ASN A 84 -10.94 11.55 -2.17
C ASN A 84 -11.19 12.41 -0.93
#